data_AF-A0A7S1A4T9-F1
#
_entry.id   AF-A0A7S1A4T9-F1
#
_cell.length_a   1.000
_cell.length_b   1.000
_cell.length_c   1.000
_cell.angle_alpha   90.00
_cell.angle_beta   90.00
_cell.angle_gamma   90.00
#
_symmetry.space_group_name_H-M   'P 1'
#
loop_
_entity.id
_entity.type
_entity.pdbx_description
1 polymer ?
#
loop_
_entity_poly.entity_id
_entity_poly.type
_entity_poly.pdbx_seq_one_letter_code
_entity_poly.pdbx_strand_id
1 'polypeptide(L)'
;MDPMFLTNPFATHSKKEYRRSVSFGGAIIEHTSLNISVRLPYVMFVLLLMSFTILHHSTPKVPWIMAIFLLDASLILNFPSRSKPGLLGRGGSDFIPLLVCVFSGTAAIALGLYHCSILEPWVSARHLREHSGVTTTMPTAAVKYAGVIHFAGDITLATGNSAGYVNWPETYCAAPVVLKNDLSPSTPIRYWAVGTGCCDHRGKFWCDGADDKNARGGLRLTLTKQLDANYHRAARMAAAAHGLSVSENPVFVAWSEDPRSMTRSALWLVIFLSFLWTLIATVCCFVGHMSLYDRQQLMRLLRL
;
A
#
# COMPACT_ATOMS: atom_id res chain seq x y z
N MET A 1 -27.05 -38.16 86.43
CA MET A 1 -27.77 -38.71 85.26
C MET A 1 -28.23 -37.50 84.46
N ASP A 2 -27.68 -37.41 83.26
CA ASP A 2 -27.48 -36.19 82.47
C ASP A 2 -28.75 -35.54 81.90
N PRO A 3 -28.69 -34.23 81.61
CA PRO A 3 -29.77 -33.48 80.97
C PRO A 3 -29.85 -33.76 79.46
N MET A 4 -31.09 -33.85 78.99
CA MET A 4 -31.50 -34.01 77.61
C MET A 4 -31.18 -32.75 76.78
N PHE A 5 -30.13 -32.82 75.95
CA PHE A 5 -29.84 -31.88 74.88
C PHE A 5 -30.74 -32.18 73.66
N LEU A 6 -31.65 -31.28 73.30
CA LEU A 6 -32.25 -31.23 71.97
C LEU A 6 -31.51 -30.22 71.11
N THR A 7 -30.86 -30.74 70.07
CA THR A 7 -30.09 -30.01 69.08
C THR A 7 -30.99 -29.39 68.01
N ASN A 8 -30.58 -28.19 67.59
CA ASN A 8 -31.16 -27.36 66.54
C ASN A 8 -30.84 -27.96 65.15
N PRO A 9 -31.81 -28.16 64.22
CA PRO A 9 -31.52 -28.57 62.85
C PRO A 9 -31.52 -27.37 61.90
N PHE A 10 -30.37 -26.72 61.76
CA PHE A 10 -30.04 -25.90 60.59
C PHE A 10 -28.99 -26.66 59.77
N ALA A 11 -29.33 -27.17 58.58
CA ALA A 11 -28.41 -27.23 57.43
C ALA A 11 -29.03 -27.84 56.15
N THR A 12 -29.07 -27.02 55.12
CA THR A 12 -28.66 -27.34 53.74
C THR A 12 -29.53 -28.25 52.87
N HIS A 13 -30.48 -27.65 52.17
CA HIS A 13 -30.97 -28.15 50.88
C HIS A 13 -31.24 -26.97 49.93
N SER A 14 -30.21 -26.38 49.31
CA SER A 14 -30.37 -25.49 48.13
C SER A 14 -29.02 -25.04 47.52
N LYS A 15 -28.17 -25.96 47.04
CA LYS A 15 -26.99 -25.56 46.21
C LYS A 15 -26.71 -26.43 44.98
N LYS A 16 -27.46 -27.51 44.74
CA LYS A 16 -27.17 -28.45 43.64
C LYS A 16 -27.99 -28.23 42.36
N GLU A 17 -29.07 -27.44 42.39
CA GLU A 17 -29.96 -27.31 41.23
C GLU A 17 -29.73 -26.08 40.34
N TYR A 18 -29.00 -25.06 40.80
CA TYR A 18 -28.67 -23.89 39.97
C TYR A 18 -27.45 -24.11 39.03
N ARG A 19 -26.83 -25.30 39.02
CA ARG A 19 -25.61 -25.58 38.23
C ARG A 19 -25.86 -26.35 36.92
N ARG A 20 -27.12 -26.58 36.53
CA ARG A 20 -27.45 -27.31 35.29
C ARG A 20 -28.06 -26.47 34.16
N SER A 21 -28.53 -25.25 34.40
CA SER A 21 -29.15 -24.42 33.36
C SER A 21 -28.19 -23.50 32.59
N VAL A 22 -26.92 -23.38 33.00
CA VAL A 22 -25.94 -22.49 32.35
C VAL A 22 -25.15 -23.16 31.21
N SER A 23 -25.23 -24.49 31.07
CA SER A 23 -24.35 -25.22 30.13
C SER A 23 -24.84 -25.28 28.68
N PHE A 24 -26.12 -25.05 28.40
CA PHE A 24 -26.66 -25.20 27.03
C PHE A 24 -26.50 -23.91 26.20
N GLY A 25 -26.60 -22.74 26.85
CA GLY A 25 -26.32 -21.45 26.20
C GLY A 25 -24.82 -21.15 26.02
N GLY A 26 -23.97 -21.68 26.91
CA GLY A 26 -22.51 -21.48 26.83
C GLY A 26 -21.88 -22.09 25.58
N ALA A 27 -22.25 -23.33 25.23
CA ALA A 27 -21.66 -24.04 24.09
C ALA A 27 -22.02 -23.41 22.72
N ILE A 28 -23.24 -22.87 22.57
CA ILE A 28 -23.67 -22.19 21.34
C ILE A 28 -22.90 -20.87 21.19
N ILE A 29 -22.73 -20.10 22.26
CA ILE A 29 -21.97 -18.84 22.27
C ILE A 29 -20.47 -19.09 22.00
N GLU A 30 -19.91 -20.20 22.47
CA GLU A 30 -18.49 -20.57 22.29
C GLU A 30 -18.15 -20.99 20.85
N HIS A 31 -19.08 -21.66 20.15
CA HIS A 31 -18.88 -22.02 18.74
C HIS A 31 -19.01 -20.82 17.79
N THR A 32 -19.93 -19.89 18.08
CA THR A 32 -20.12 -18.69 17.26
C THR A 32 -18.94 -17.72 17.40
N SER A 33 -18.39 -17.55 18.60
CA SER A 33 -17.24 -16.66 18.84
C SER A 33 -15.98 -17.17 18.13
N LEU A 34 -15.71 -18.47 18.15
CA LEU A 34 -14.55 -19.07 17.50
C LEU A 34 -14.56 -18.89 15.98
N ASN A 35 -15.72 -19.05 15.34
CA ASN A 35 -15.88 -18.85 13.89
C ASN A 35 -15.68 -17.38 13.48
N ILE A 36 -16.11 -16.43 14.32
CA ILE A 36 -15.90 -15.00 14.08
C ILE A 36 -14.41 -14.66 14.17
N SER A 37 -13.69 -15.17 15.18
CA SER A 37 -12.26 -14.94 15.37
C SER A 37 -11.40 -15.41 14.19
N VAL A 38 -11.77 -16.48 13.48
CA VAL A 38 -11.03 -16.95 12.28
C VAL A 38 -11.31 -16.12 11.04
N ARG A 39 -12.54 -15.64 10.86
CA ARG A 39 -12.93 -14.87 9.66
C ARG A 39 -12.53 -13.40 9.75
N LEU A 40 -12.47 -12.85 10.96
CA LEU A 40 -12.12 -11.45 11.21
C LEU A 40 -10.78 -11.02 10.57
N PRO A 41 -9.63 -11.72 10.76
CA PRO A 41 -8.38 -11.30 10.15
C PRO A 41 -8.44 -11.29 8.62
N TYR A 42 -9.16 -12.23 8.01
CA TYR A 42 -9.36 -12.23 6.55
C TYR A 42 -10.14 -10.99 6.08
N VAL A 43 -11.26 -10.69 6.73
CA VAL A 43 -12.09 -9.52 6.38
C VAL A 43 -11.31 -8.23 6.56
N MET A 44 -10.57 -8.09 7.67
CA MET A 44 -9.70 -6.95 7.91
C MET A 44 -8.64 -6.81 6.82
N PHE A 45 -7.97 -7.91 6.46
CA PHE A 45 -6.92 -7.90 5.44
C PHE A 45 -7.45 -7.37 4.11
N VAL A 46 -8.56 -7.94 3.62
CA VAL A 46 -9.14 -7.57 2.32
C VAL A 46 -9.63 -6.12 2.32
N LEU A 47 -10.36 -5.71 3.36
CA LEU A 47 -10.89 -4.35 3.46
C LEU A 47 -9.78 -3.30 3.54
N LEU A 48 -8.76 -3.55 4.37
CA LEU A 48 -7.63 -2.63 4.51
C LEU A 48 -6.78 -2.59 3.25
N LEU A 49 -6.46 -3.75 2.65
CA LEU A 49 -5.69 -3.80 1.41
C LEU A 49 -6.37 -3.00 0.29
N MET A 50 -7.66 -3.24 0.05
CA MET A 50 -8.43 -2.52 -0.97
C MET A 50 -8.55 -1.03 -0.66
N SER A 51 -8.84 -0.68 0.60
CA SER A 51 -8.96 0.72 1.01
C SER A 51 -7.64 1.48 0.85
N PHE A 52 -6.51 0.92 1.28
CA PHE A 52 -5.21 1.57 1.16
C PHE A 52 -4.74 1.62 -0.30
N THR A 53 -5.17 0.68 -1.14
CA THR A 53 -4.82 0.70 -2.57
C THR A 53 -5.60 1.78 -3.33
N ILE A 54 -6.90 1.95 -3.04
CA ILE A 54 -7.79 2.83 -3.82
C ILE A 54 -7.99 4.21 -3.17
N LEU A 55 -8.34 4.24 -1.89
CA LEU A 55 -8.79 5.46 -1.19
C LEU A 55 -7.64 6.29 -0.64
N HIS A 56 -6.45 5.70 -0.46
CA HIS A 56 -5.31 6.40 0.12
C HIS A 56 -4.89 7.61 -0.73
N HIS A 57 -4.97 7.51 -2.06
CA HIS A 57 -4.61 8.60 -2.96
C HIS A 57 -5.62 9.77 -2.93
N SER A 58 -6.91 9.46 -2.87
CA SER A 58 -7.97 10.51 -2.88
C SER A 58 -8.19 11.12 -1.50
N THR A 59 -8.25 10.28 -0.47
CA THR A 59 -8.59 10.68 0.90
C THR A 59 -7.78 9.84 1.89
N PRO A 60 -6.53 10.20 2.19
CA PRO A 60 -5.64 9.39 3.01
C PRO A 60 -6.19 9.16 4.43
N LYS A 61 -7.06 10.04 4.93
CA LYS A 61 -7.66 9.93 6.27
C LYS A 61 -8.62 8.73 6.40
N VAL A 62 -9.34 8.35 5.33
CA VAL A 62 -10.39 7.32 5.39
C VAL A 62 -9.82 5.92 5.71
N PRO A 63 -8.77 5.42 5.01
CA PRO A 63 -8.16 4.13 5.34
C PRO A 63 -7.65 4.05 6.79
N TRP A 64 -7.06 5.13 7.32
CA TRP A 64 -6.56 5.17 8.70
C TRP A 64 -7.68 5.10 9.73
N ILE A 65 -8.78 5.83 9.50
CA ILE A 65 -9.97 5.76 10.37
C ILE A 65 -10.53 4.33 10.36
N MET A 66 -10.64 3.70 9.20
CA MET A 66 -11.09 2.30 9.11
C MET A 66 -10.14 1.31 9.80
N ALA A 67 -8.83 1.52 9.70
CA ALA A 67 -7.83 0.70 10.40
C ALA A 67 -8.00 0.75 11.92
N ILE A 68 -8.22 1.95 12.48
CA ILE A 68 -8.47 2.13 13.91
C ILE A 68 -9.75 1.40 14.33
N PHE A 69 -10.87 1.61 13.62
CA PHE A 69 -12.13 0.96 13.95
C PHE A 69 -12.06 -0.58 13.88
N LEU A 70 -11.38 -1.14 12.88
CA LEU A 70 -11.22 -2.58 12.75
C LEU A 70 -10.27 -3.17 13.81
N LEU A 71 -9.25 -2.42 14.22
CA LEU A 71 -8.38 -2.81 15.33
C LEU A 71 -9.14 -2.79 16.66
N ASP A 72 -9.94 -1.76 16.92
CA ASP A 72 -10.78 -1.65 18.12
C ASP A 72 -11.81 -2.78 18.20
N ALA A 73 -12.49 -3.08 17.08
CA ALA A 73 -13.39 -4.23 16.99
C ALA A 73 -12.66 -5.55 17.28
N SER A 74 -11.43 -5.70 16.79
CA SER A 74 -10.60 -6.89 17.04
C SER A 74 -10.21 -7.02 18.50
N LEU A 75 -9.87 -5.90 19.15
CA LEU A 75 -9.58 -5.86 20.58
C LEU A 75 -10.80 -6.27 21.38
N ILE A 76 -11.99 -5.72 21.10
CA ILE A 76 -13.22 -6.03 21.85
C ILE A 76 -13.63 -7.50 21.68
N LEU A 77 -13.60 -8.03 20.46
CA LEU A 77 -14.09 -9.37 20.15
C LEU A 77 -13.12 -10.49 20.56
N ASN A 78 -11.81 -10.23 20.52
CA ASN A 78 -10.79 -11.24 20.82
C ASN A 78 -10.08 -10.99 22.15
N PHE A 79 -10.55 -10.04 22.96
CA PHE A 79 -9.96 -9.85 24.28
C PHE A 79 -10.17 -11.11 25.12
N PRO A 80 -9.11 -11.71 25.69
CA PRO A 80 -9.26 -12.93 26.47
C PRO A 80 -10.11 -12.67 27.71
N SER A 81 -11.31 -13.27 27.71
CA SER A 81 -12.27 -13.21 28.82
C SER A 81 -11.65 -13.78 30.10
N ARG A 82 -11.98 -13.20 31.26
CA ARG A 82 -11.48 -13.64 32.58
C ARG A 82 -12.17 -14.95 33.01
N SER A 83 -11.96 -16.04 32.28
CA SER A 83 -12.57 -17.34 32.57
C SER A 83 -11.85 -18.14 33.67
N LYS A 84 -10.72 -17.66 34.22
CA LYS A 84 -10.05 -18.29 35.38
C LYS A 84 -9.73 -17.24 36.46
N PRO A 85 -10.16 -17.44 37.72
CA PRO A 85 -9.85 -16.52 38.81
C PRO A 85 -8.37 -16.69 39.21
N GLY A 86 -7.54 -15.68 38.96
CA GLY A 86 -6.14 -15.63 39.39
C GLY A 86 -5.26 -14.73 38.50
N LEU A 87 -4.32 -13.99 39.11
CA LEU A 87 -3.45 -13.02 38.42
C LEU A 87 -2.45 -13.68 37.43
N LEU A 88 -2.22 -14.99 37.55
CA LEU A 88 -1.43 -15.84 36.62
C LEU A 88 -2.30 -16.66 35.64
N GLY A 89 -3.61 -16.43 35.59
CA GLY A 89 -4.58 -17.33 34.92
C GLY A 89 -4.73 -17.20 33.40
N ARG A 90 -3.95 -16.35 32.72
CA ARG A 90 -3.99 -16.16 31.26
C ARG A 90 -2.85 -16.94 30.59
N GLY A 91 -3.20 -17.91 29.75
CA GLY A 91 -2.22 -18.59 28.93
C GLY A 91 -1.82 -17.70 27.76
N GLY A 92 -0.55 -17.74 27.35
CA GLY A 92 -0.09 -17.01 26.15
C GLY A 92 -0.87 -17.39 24.88
N SER A 93 -1.44 -18.60 24.85
CA SER A 93 -2.31 -19.08 23.75
C SER A 93 -3.58 -18.27 23.57
N ASP A 94 -4.09 -17.63 24.62
CA ASP A 94 -5.36 -16.90 24.58
C ASP A 94 -5.22 -15.59 23.78
N PHE A 95 -3.99 -15.13 23.54
CA PHE A 95 -3.68 -13.93 22.76
C PHE A 95 -3.42 -14.20 21.28
N ILE A 96 -3.29 -15.47 20.86
CA ILE A 96 -3.02 -15.85 19.47
C ILE A 96 -4.01 -15.20 18.46
N PRO A 97 -5.34 -15.24 18.65
CA PRO A 97 -6.25 -14.65 17.67
C PRO A 97 -6.07 -13.13 17.51
N LEU A 98 -5.79 -12.44 18.62
CA LEU A 98 -5.49 -11.00 18.59
C LEU A 98 -4.19 -10.71 17.84
N LEU A 99 -3.13 -11.47 18.10
CA LEU A 99 -1.84 -11.32 17.41
C LEU A 99 -1.96 -11.58 15.91
N VAL A 100 -2.77 -12.56 15.49
CA VAL A 100 -3.06 -12.83 14.08
C VAL A 100 -3.80 -11.66 13.42
N CYS A 101 -4.78 -11.06 14.10
CA CYS A 101 -5.49 -9.87 13.58
C CYS A 101 -4.56 -8.66 13.43
N VAL A 102 -3.70 -8.41 14.43
CA VAL A 102 -2.71 -7.32 14.37
C VAL A 102 -1.73 -7.55 13.23
N PHE A 103 -1.15 -8.75 13.12
CA PHE A 103 -0.23 -9.09 12.03
C PHE A 103 -0.89 -8.91 10.67
N SER A 104 -2.09 -9.46 10.50
CA SER A 104 -2.88 -9.34 9.27
C SER A 104 -3.16 -7.88 8.90
N GLY A 105 -3.59 -7.05 9.84
CA GLY A 105 -3.81 -5.62 9.62
C GLY A 105 -2.54 -4.88 9.23
N THR A 106 -1.42 -5.12 9.91
CA THR A 106 -0.13 -4.49 9.58
C THR A 106 0.36 -4.90 8.19
N ALA A 107 0.23 -6.18 7.83
CA ALA A 107 0.59 -6.67 6.51
C ALA A 107 -0.29 -6.04 5.40
N ALA A 108 -1.60 -5.91 5.64
CA ALA A 108 -2.52 -5.28 4.69
C ALA A 108 -2.18 -3.80 4.46
N ILE A 109 -1.83 -3.06 5.51
CA ILE A 109 -1.41 -1.65 5.41
C ILE A 109 -0.11 -1.54 4.61
N ALA A 110 0.91 -2.34 4.94
CA ALA A 110 2.20 -2.30 4.26
C ALA A 110 2.07 -2.64 2.76
N LEU A 111 1.34 -3.72 2.44
CA LEU A 111 1.07 -4.12 1.05
C LEU A 111 0.21 -3.07 0.31
N GLY A 112 -0.80 -2.50 0.97
CA GLY A 112 -1.65 -1.47 0.38
C GLY A 112 -0.89 -0.19 0.05
N LEU A 113 0.02 0.25 0.92
CA LEU A 113 0.90 1.40 0.65
C LEU A 113 1.87 1.11 -0.51
N TYR A 114 2.41 -0.11 -0.57
CA TYR A 114 3.26 -0.55 -1.68
C TYR A 114 2.50 -0.59 -3.02
N HIS A 115 1.27 -1.10 -3.03
CA HIS A 115 0.41 -1.04 -4.22
C HIS A 115 0.09 0.40 -4.61
N CYS A 116 -0.18 1.28 -3.63
CA CYS A 116 -0.44 2.69 -3.88
C CYS A 116 0.74 3.38 -4.59
N SER A 117 1.99 3.10 -4.20
CA SER A 117 3.16 3.68 -4.87
C SER A 117 3.36 3.20 -6.30
N ILE A 118 3.00 1.94 -6.60
CA ILE A 118 3.04 1.41 -7.97
C ILE A 118 1.91 2.00 -8.83
N LEU A 119 0.75 2.25 -8.22
CA LEU A 119 -0.45 2.74 -8.91
C LEU A 119 -0.41 4.26 -9.17
N GLU A 120 0.39 5.01 -8.41
CA GLU A 120 0.46 6.49 -8.47
C GLU A 120 0.67 7.07 -9.89
N PRO A 121 1.57 6.55 -10.75
CA PRO A 121 1.73 7.05 -12.11
C PRO A 121 0.46 6.90 -12.95
N TRP A 122 -0.27 5.78 -12.79
CA TRP A 122 -1.53 5.52 -13.49
C TRP A 122 -2.65 6.46 -13.01
N VAL A 123 -2.77 6.66 -11.69
CA VAL A 123 -3.76 7.58 -11.11
C VAL A 123 -3.49 9.01 -11.59
N SER A 124 -2.23 9.43 -11.58
CA SER A 124 -1.81 10.74 -12.09
C SER A 124 -2.15 10.90 -13.57
N ALA A 125 -1.87 9.90 -14.41
CA ALA A 125 -2.22 9.92 -15.83
C ALA A 125 -3.74 9.94 -16.10
N ARG A 126 -4.54 9.37 -15.19
CA ARG A 126 -5.99 9.24 -15.36
C ARG A 126 -6.77 10.44 -14.81
N HIS A 127 -6.37 10.98 -13.67
CA HIS A 127 -7.15 11.96 -12.91
C HIS A 127 -6.65 13.40 -13.02
N LEU A 128 -5.37 13.61 -13.35
CA LEU A 128 -4.85 14.96 -13.59
C LEU A 128 -5.17 15.43 -15.01
N ARG A 129 -5.03 16.73 -15.24
CA ARG A 129 -5.33 17.33 -16.56
C ARG A 129 -4.31 16.90 -17.60
N GLU A 130 -4.78 16.78 -18.83
CA GLU A 130 -3.92 16.62 -19.99
C GLU A 130 -3.70 18.00 -20.60
N HIS A 131 -2.44 18.33 -20.90
CA HIS A 131 -2.06 19.56 -21.57
C HIS A 131 -1.44 19.23 -22.91
N SER A 132 -2.02 19.73 -23.99
CA SER A 132 -1.52 19.56 -25.36
C SER A 132 -0.90 20.84 -25.91
N GLY A 133 0.01 20.70 -26.87
CA GLY A 133 0.70 21.84 -27.50
C GLY A 133 1.62 22.59 -26.54
N VAL A 134 2.18 21.92 -25.53
CA VAL A 134 3.09 22.55 -24.58
C VAL A 134 4.40 22.89 -25.28
N THR A 135 4.84 24.14 -25.16
CA THR A 135 6.12 24.61 -25.70
C THR A 135 7.19 24.69 -24.60
N THR A 136 8.47 24.66 -24.98
CA THR A 136 9.61 24.81 -24.04
C THR A 136 9.65 26.19 -23.35
N THR A 137 8.97 27.18 -23.93
CA THR A 137 8.84 28.55 -23.41
C THR A 137 7.75 28.68 -22.34
N MET A 138 6.82 27.73 -22.24
CA MET A 138 5.74 27.81 -21.26
C MET A 138 6.29 27.72 -19.83
N PRO A 139 5.71 28.51 -18.89
CA PRO A 139 6.12 28.44 -17.49
C PRO A 139 5.71 27.11 -16.86
N THR A 140 6.58 26.55 -16.02
CA THR A 140 6.33 25.27 -15.35
C THR A 140 5.13 25.30 -14.41
N ALA A 141 4.78 26.49 -13.91
CA ALA A 141 3.57 26.72 -13.12
C ALA A 141 2.27 26.41 -13.90
N ALA A 142 2.23 26.62 -15.22
CA ALA A 142 1.05 26.36 -16.05
C ALA A 142 0.74 24.87 -16.19
N VAL A 143 1.77 24.01 -16.09
CA VAL A 143 1.66 22.55 -16.17
C VAL A 143 1.76 21.87 -14.79
N LYS A 144 1.67 22.63 -13.69
CA LYS A 144 1.78 22.15 -12.31
C LYS A 144 0.70 21.15 -11.90
N TYR A 145 -0.39 21.05 -12.64
CA TYR A 145 -1.44 20.02 -12.40
C TYR A 145 -1.66 19.12 -13.61
N ALA A 146 -0.70 19.08 -14.54
CA ALA A 146 -0.71 18.17 -15.66
C ALA A 146 -0.24 16.78 -15.22
N GLY A 147 -1.01 15.74 -15.52
CA GLY A 147 -0.56 14.35 -15.40
C GLY A 147 0.13 13.89 -16.68
N VAL A 148 -0.45 14.26 -17.82
CA VAL A 148 0.07 13.98 -19.16
C VAL A 148 0.32 15.29 -19.88
N ILE A 149 1.48 15.40 -20.50
CA ILE A 149 1.90 16.54 -21.30
C ILE A 149 2.15 16.04 -22.72
N HIS A 150 1.47 16.62 -23.70
CA HIS A 150 1.79 16.45 -25.10
C HIS A 150 2.50 17.71 -25.59
N PHE A 151 3.76 17.55 -25.98
CA PHE A 151 4.57 18.64 -26.48
C PHE A 151 4.18 19.01 -27.92
N ALA A 152 4.42 20.27 -28.29
CA ALA A 152 4.23 20.75 -29.65
C ALA A 152 5.13 20.00 -30.66
N GLY A 153 4.75 20.01 -31.94
CA GLY A 153 5.34 19.13 -32.96
C GLY A 153 6.84 19.32 -33.22
N ASP A 154 7.39 20.48 -32.93
CA ASP A 154 8.80 20.79 -33.15
C ASP A 154 9.67 20.45 -31.93
N ILE A 155 9.11 19.86 -30.88
CA ILE A 155 9.84 19.52 -29.66
C ILE A 155 10.39 18.10 -29.76
N THR A 156 11.66 17.97 -29.38
CA THR A 156 12.41 16.72 -29.44
C THR A 156 13.26 16.56 -28.20
N LEU A 157 13.62 15.31 -27.92
CA LEU A 157 14.56 15.00 -26.86
C LEU A 157 16.00 15.11 -27.37
N ALA A 158 16.83 15.95 -26.72
CA ALA A 158 18.24 16.05 -27.06
C ALA A 158 19.04 14.96 -26.31
N THR A 159 18.92 13.71 -26.78
CA THR A 159 19.54 12.52 -26.16
C THR A 159 21.07 12.63 -26.03
N GLY A 160 21.72 13.32 -26.98
CA GLY A 160 23.16 13.61 -26.95
C GLY A 160 23.60 14.56 -25.84
N ASN A 161 22.68 15.32 -25.24
CA ASN A 161 22.94 16.33 -24.20
C ASN A 161 22.49 15.86 -22.82
N SER A 162 22.44 14.54 -22.62
CA SER A 162 22.05 13.90 -21.37
C SER A 162 23.25 13.62 -20.48
N ALA A 163 22.99 13.35 -19.20
CA ALA A 163 23.99 12.83 -18.28
C ALA A 163 23.37 11.94 -17.20
N GLY A 164 24.18 11.02 -16.69
CA GLY A 164 23.87 10.14 -15.57
C GLY A 164 24.53 10.58 -14.27
N TYR A 165 23.73 10.79 -13.22
CA TYR A 165 24.19 10.98 -11.85
C TYR A 165 24.11 9.66 -11.07
N VAL A 166 25.25 9.16 -10.62
CA VAL A 166 25.33 7.92 -9.84
C VAL A 166 25.08 8.22 -8.37
N ASN A 167 24.08 7.56 -7.78
CA ASN A 167 23.86 7.50 -6.35
C ASN A 167 23.52 6.05 -5.97
N TRP A 168 24.55 5.33 -5.53
CA TRP A 168 24.56 3.87 -5.37
C TRP A 168 23.29 3.34 -4.66
N PRO A 169 22.62 2.31 -5.20
CA PRO A 169 23.03 1.45 -6.33
C PRO A 169 22.58 1.95 -7.72
N GLU A 170 21.87 3.07 -7.81
CA GLU A 170 21.17 3.50 -9.03
C GLU A 170 21.91 4.64 -9.77
N THR A 171 21.73 4.70 -11.09
CA THR A 171 22.15 5.82 -11.93
C THR A 171 20.93 6.59 -12.40
N TYR A 172 20.83 7.86 -12.00
CA TYR A 172 19.74 8.76 -12.36
C TYR A 172 20.08 9.52 -13.64
N CYS A 173 19.26 9.36 -14.65
CA CYS A 173 19.46 9.93 -15.98
C CYS A 173 18.57 11.14 -16.19
N ALA A 174 19.10 12.17 -16.86
CA ALA A 174 18.31 13.32 -17.29
C ALA A 174 18.73 13.75 -18.70
N ALA A 175 17.75 13.95 -19.57
CA ALA A 175 17.90 14.46 -20.93
C ALA A 175 17.01 15.70 -21.14
N PRO A 176 17.53 16.78 -21.75
CA PRO A 176 16.78 18.01 -21.93
C PRO A 176 15.74 17.87 -23.06
N VAL A 177 14.53 18.36 -22.80
CA VAL A 177 13.45 18.49 -23.79
C VAL A 177 13.53 19.87 -24.41
N VAL A 178 13.83 19.93 -25.71
CA VAL A 178 14.17 21.18 -26.41
C VAL A 178 13.36 21.33 -27.69
N LEU A 179 13.26 22.56 -28.17
CA LEU A 179 12.78 22.82 -29.52
C LEU A 179 13.87 22.35 -30.51
N LYS A 180 13.45 21.69 -31.59
CA LYS A 180 14.35 21.17 -32.61
C LYS A 180 15.28 22.27 -33.12
N ASN A 181 16.59 22.00 -33.08
CA ASN A 181 17.68 22.92 -33.46
C ASN A 181 17.84 24.17 -32.57
N ASP A 182 17.17 24.26 -31.42
CA ASP A 182 17.33 25.37 -30.47
C ASP A 182 17.88 24.87 -29.12
N LEU A 183 19.20 24.83 -29.05
CA LEU A 183 19.96 24.70 -27.80
C LEU A 183 20.72 25.98 -27.53
N SER A 184 20.00 27.06 -27.26
CA SER A 184 20.62 28.31 -26.81
C SER A 184 21.01 28.22 -25.33
N PRO A 185 22.27 28.51 -24.95
CA PRO A 185 22.71 28.51 -23.55
C PRO A 185 22.02 29.59 -22.71
N SER A 186 21.43 30.60 -23.37
CA SER A 186 20.75 31.73 -22.73
C SER A 186 19.35 31.40 -22.18
N THR A 187 18.73 30.31 -22.64
CA THR A 187 17.37 29.92 -22.23
C THR A 187 17.43 28.73 -21.27
N PRO A 188 16.98 28.89 -20.01
CA PRO A 188 16.99 27.78 -19.06
C PRO A 188 16.01 26.69 -19.47
N ILE A 189 16.49 25.44 -19.45
CA ILE A 189 15.70 24.26 -19.78
C ILE A 189 14.73 23.98 -18.64
N ARG A 190 13.44 24.02 -18.98
CA ARG A 190 12.31 23.84 -18.05
C ARG A 190 11.84 22.39 -17.95
N TYR A 191 12.02 21.60 -19.01
CA TYR A 191 11.47 20.26 -19.14
C TYR A 191 12.60 19.25 -19.35
N TRP A 192 12.57 18.17 -18.58
CA TRP A 192 13.62 17.15 -18.58
C TRP A 192 12.97 15.77 -18.63
N ALA A 193 13.37 14.96 -19.60
CA ALA A 193 13.05 13.54 -19.56
C ALA A 193 14.02 12.84 -18.61
N VAL A 194 13.51 11.97 -17.76
CA VAL A 194 14.31 11.29 -16.74
C VAL A 194 14.03 9.80 -16.70
N GLY A 195 14.99 9.05 -16.18
CA GLY A 195 14.87 7.61 -15.95
C GLY A 195 16.03 7.08 -15.12
N THR A 196 16.04 5.79 -14.82
CA THR A 196 17.10 5.13 -14.03
C THR A 196 17.79 4.05 -14.85
N GLY A 197 19.13 4.07 -14.88
CA GLY A 197 19.95 3.03 -15.51
C GLY A 197 19.90 2.98 -17.05
N CYS A 198 19.43 4.04 -17.70
CA CYS A 198 19.18 4.10 -19.14
C CYS A 198 19.86 5.30 -19.85
N CYS A 199 21.07 5.63 -19.40
CA CYS A 199 21.94 6.63 -20.00
C CYS A 199 23.42 6.30 -19.73
N ASP A 200 24.33 6.85 -20.54
CA ASP A 200 25.75 6.83 -20.22
C ASP A 200 26.10 7.92 -19.18
N HIS A 201 27.33 7.89 -18.66
CA HIS A 201 27.82 8.95 -17.76
C HIS A 201 27.65 10.35 -18.37
N ARG A 202 27.85 10.49 -19.69
CA ARG A 202 27.62 11.70 -20.47
C ARG A 202 27.20 11.34 -21.88
N GLY A 203 26.17 12.01 -22.37
CA GLY A 203 25.55 11.73 -23.65
C GLY A 203 24.77 10.41 -23.66
N LYS A 204 23.97 10.22 -24.72
CA LYS A 204 23.09 9.06 -24.97
C LYS A 204 22.07 8.77 -23.86
N PHE A 205 20.81 8.87 -24.23
CA PHE A 205 19.67 8.59 -23.38
C PHE A 205 18.69 7.70 -24.13
N TRP A 206 18.35 6.56 -23.56
CA TRP A 206 17.49 5.53 -24.18
C TRP A 206 16.37 5.07 -23.25
N CYS A 207 15.99 5.91 -22.27
CA CYS A 207 14.87 5.59 -21.37
C CYS A 207 13.53 5.67 -22.11
N ASP A 208 12.63 4.72 -21.83
CA ASP A 208 11.24 4.71 -22.30
C ASP A 208 11.15 4.91 -23.84
N GLY A 209 10.41 5.92 -24.31
CA GLY A 209 10.24 6.23 -25.72
C GLY A 209 11.34 7.09 -26.35
N ALA A 210 12.53 7.19 -25.74
CA ALA A 210 13.58 8.09 -26.22
C ALA A 210 14.08 7.82 -27.66
N ASP A 211 14.05 6.55 -28.09
CA ASP A 211 14.45 6.15 -29.45
C ASP A 211 13.33 6.32 -30.48
N ASP A 212 12.10 6.55 -30.03
CA ASP A 212 10.96 6.76 -30.92
C ASP A 212 10.87 8.22 -31.36
N LYS A 213 10.95 8.42 -32.69
CA LYS A 213 10.87 9.75 -33.32
C LYS A 213 9.47 10.36 -33.23
N ASN A 214 8.45 9.53 -33.04
CA ASN A 214 7.07 9.95 -32.87
C ASN A 214 6.73 10.27 -31.42
N ALA A 215 7.57 9.84 -30.47
CA ALA A 215 7.35 10.13 -29.06
C ALA A 215 7.46 11.63 -28.79
N ARG A 216 6.34 12.22 -28.35
CA ARG A 216 6.21 13.64 -27.97
C ARG A 216 5.31 13.82 -26.75
N GLY A 217 5.01 12.73 -26.06
CA GLY A 217 4.30 12.71 -24.80
C GLY A 217 5.27 12.63 -23.63
N GLY A 218 4.86 13.20 -22.51
CA GLY A 218 5.54 13.08 -21.23
C GLY A 218 4.52 12.77 -20.15
N LEU A 219 4.70 11.66 -19.45
CA LEU A 219 4.04 11.44 -18.17
C LEU A 219 4.80 12.26 -17.13
N ARG A 220 4.14 13.21 -16.48
CA ARG A 220 4.79 13.94 -15.41
C ARG A 220 4.95 13.06 -14.18
N LEU A 221 6.15 13.04 -13.63
CA LEU A 221 6.45 12.26 -12.44
C LEU A 221 6.17 13.07 -11.16
N THR A 222 5.48 12.45 -10.21
CA THR A 222 5.41 12.91 -8.83
C THR A 222 6.52 12.21 -8.07
N LEU A 223 7.52 12.97 -7.63
CA LEU A 223 8.75 12.42 -7.07
C LEU A 223 8.78 12.65 -5.57
N THR A 224 9.30 11.66 -4.83
CA THR A 224 9.67 11.89 -3.43
C THR A 224 10.81 12.90 -3.36
N LYS A 225 10.94 13.61 -2.24
CA LYS A 225 11.98 14.64 -2.05
C LYS A 225 13.40 14.15 -2.38
N GLN A 226 13.69 12.87 -2.09
CA GLN A 226 14.99 12.28 -2.38
C GLN A 226 15.18 11.99 -3.88
N LEU A 227 14.16 11.44 -4.55
CA LEU A 227 14.21 11.15 -5.98
C LEU A 227 14.29 12.45 -6.79
N ASP A 228 13.51 13.45 -6.38
CA ASP A 228 13.53 14.81 -6.94
C ASP A 228 14.93 15.43 -6.85
N ALA A 229 15.57 15.35 -5.69
CA ALA A 229 16.94 15.84 -5.50
C ALA A 229 17.96 15.13 -6.41
N ASN A 230 17.80 13.81 -6.62
CA ASN A 230 18.71 13.03 -7.47
C ASN A 230 18.53 13.39 -8.96
N TYR A 231 17.29 13.53 -9.44
CA TYR A 231 17.03 13.97 -10.81
C TYR A 231 17.43 15.43 -11.04
N HIS A 232 17.29 16.29 -10.05
CA HIS A 232 17.84 17.64 -10.10
C HIS A 232 19.36 17.66 -10.25
N ARG A 233 20.08 16.75 -9.57
CA ARG A 233 21.53 16.60 -9.73
C ARG A 233 21.87 16.09 -11.12
N ALA A 234 21.15 15.09 -11.64
CA ALA A 234 21.33 14.59 -13.00
C ALA A 234 21.13 15.69 -14.05
N ALA A 235 20.04 16.47 -13.95
CA ALA A 235 19.77 17.59 -14.86
C ALA A 235 20.85 18.68 -14.78
N ARG A 236 21.33 19.01 -13.57
CA ARG A 236 22.44 19.96 -13.40
C ARG A 236 23.75 19.44 -13.97
N MET A 237 24.04 18.15 -13.84
CA MET A 237 25.22 17.52 -14.44
C MET A 237 25.15 17.57 -15.97
N ALA A 238 23.99 17.22 -16.55
CA ALA A 238 23.77 17.32 -17.99
C ALA A 238 23.93 18.76 -18.49
N ALA A 239 23.34 19.71 -17.78
CA ALA A 239 23.44 21.12 -18.12
C ALA A 239 24.88 21.63 -18.05
N ALA A 240 25.61 21.32 -16.97
CA ALA A 240 27.01 21.71 -16.82
C ALA A 240 27.93 21.07 -17.88
N ALA A 241 27.69 19.81 -18.25
CA ALA A 241 28.49 19.11 -19.25
C ALA A 241 28.31 19.67 -20.67
N HIS A 242 27.14 20.26 -20.97
CA HIS A 242 26.78 20.72 -22.31
C HIS A 242 26.57 22.24 -22.41
N GLY A 243 26.97 23.01 -21.39
CA GLY A 243 26.85 24.47 -21.39
C GLY A 243 25.41 25.00 -21.38
N LEU A 244 24.47 24.23 -20.84
CA LEU A 244 23.06 24.61 -20.70
C LEU A 244 22.79 25.16 -19.29
N SER A 245 21.63 25.79 -19.11
CA SER A 245 21.13 26.24 -17.81
C SER A 245 19.86 25.48 -17.42
N VAL A 246 19.70 25.17 -16.13
CA VAL A 246 18.50 24.49 -15.60
C VAL A 246 17.58 25.54 -14.98
N SER A 247 16.29 25.47 -15.29
CA SER A 247 15.27 26.27 -14.60
C SER A 247 15.26 25.98 -13.08
N GLU A 248 14.89 26.97 -12.26
CA GLU A 248 14.81 26.80 -10.81
C GLU A 248 13.83 25.69 -10.40
N ASN A 249 12.69 25.62 -11.08
CA ASN A 249 11.65 24.61 -10.89
C ASN A 249 11.41 23.84 -12.20
N PRO A 250 12.29 22.87 -12.54
CA PRO A 250 12.13 22.05 -13.73
C PRO A 250 11.00 21.03 -13.54
N VAL A 251 10.41 20.59 -14.65
CA VAL A 251 9.41 19.52 -14.69
C VAL A 251 10.07 18.27 -15.25
N PHE A 252 10.03 17.21 -14.45
CA PHE A 252 10.51 15.90 -14.82
C PHE A 252 9.39 15.06 -15.43
N VAL A 253 9.69 14.43 -16.57
CA VAL A 253 8.74 13.59 -17.31
C VAL A 253 9.37 12.24 -17.68
N ALA A 254 8.57 11.19 -17.72
CA ALA A 254 8.90 9.96 -18.44
C ALA A 254 8.42 10.11 -19.89
N TRP A 255 9.34 9.97 -20.84
CA TRP A 255 9.13 10.29 -22.25
C TRP A 255 8.48 9.12 -23.00
N SER A 256 7.37 9.35 -23.72
CA SER A 256 6.65 8.27 -24.39
C SER A 256 5.79 8.80 -25.55
N GLU A 257 5.50 7.95 -26.53
CA GLU A 257 4.50 8.24 -27.57
C GLU A 257 3.10 8.31 -26.99
N ASP A 258 2.73 7.30 -26.20
CA ASP A 258 1.46 7.24 -25.49
C ASP A 258 1.67 7.04 -23.98
N PRO A 259 1.75 8.14 -23.21
CA PRO A 259 1.88 8.10 -21.75
C PRO A 259 0.78 7.30 -21.03
N ARG A 260 -0.43 7.19 -21.62
CA ARG A 260 -1.54 6.42 -21.02
C ARG A 260 -1.32 4.93 -21.15
N SER A 261 -0.77 4.47 -22.28
CA SER A 261 -0.44 3.06 -22.46
C SER A 261 0.66 2.60 -21.51
N MET A 262 1.66 3.45 -21.27
CA MET A 262 2.82 3.17 -20.43
C MET A 262 2.44 2.83 -18.98
N THR A 263 1.43 3.50 -18.44
CA THR A 263 0.98 3.28 -17.05
C THR A 263 0.00 2.10 -16.90
N ARG A 264 -0.50 1.54 -18.01
CA ARG A 264 -1.49 0.45 -17.99
C ARG A 264 -0.90 -0.85 -17.42
N SER A 265 0.39 -1.10 -17.64
CA SER A 265 1.11 -2.26 -17.08
C SER A 265 1.12 -2.25 -15.56
N ALA A 266 1.37 -1.07 -14.95
CA ALA A 266 1.36 -0.89 -13.49
C ALA A 266 -0.02 -1.19 -12.88
N LEU A 267 -1.11 -0.75 -13.54
CA LEU A 267 -2.47 -1.09 -13.12
C LEU A 267 -2.69 -2.61 -13.10
N TRP A 268 -2.36 -3.31 -14.20
CA TRP A 268 -2.54 -4.75 -14.29
C TRP A 268 -1.70 -5.50 -13.26
N LEU A 269 -0.47 -5.05 -13.01
CA LEU A 269 0.39 -5.61 -11.97
C LEU A 269 -0.25 -5.48 -10.59
N VAL A 270 -0.79 -4.31 -10.23
CA VAL A 270 -1.45 -4.09 -8.94
C VAL A 270 -2.72 -4.94 -8.80
N ILE A 271 -3.53 -5.05 -9.87
CA ILE A 271 -4.72 -5.90 -9.87
C ILE A 271 -4.33 -7.36 -9.65
N PHE A 272 -3.32 -7.85 -10.37
CA PHE A 272 -2.82 -9.21 -10.25
C PHE A 272 -2.28 -9.50 -8.85
N LEU A 273 -1.41 -8.63 -8.31
CA LEU A 273 -0.85 -8.77 -6.97
C LEU A 273 -1.95 -8.72 -5.89
N SER A 274 -2.92 -7.82 -6.02
CA SER A 274 -4.06 -7.74 -5.10
C SER A 274 -4.88 -9.04 -5.13
N PHE A 275 -5.18 -9.56 -6.31
CA PHE A 275 -5.89 -10.83 -6.46
C PHE A 275 -5.10 -11.99 -5.84
N LEU A 276 -3.80 -12.09 -6.12
CA LEU A 276 -2.92 -13.11 -5.55
C LEU A 276 -2.92 -13.09 -4.01
N TRP A 277 -2.77 -11.91 -3.39
CA TRP A 277 -2.79 -11.78 -1.93
C TRP A 277 -4.16 -12.12 -1.33
N THR A 278 -5.26 -11.74 -1.99
CA THR A 278 -6.61 -12.11 -1.53
C THR A 278 -6.86 -13.61 -1.64
N LEU A 279 -6.33 -14.28 -2.67
CA LEU A 279 -6.40 -15.73 -2.83
C LEU A 279 -5.64 -16.44 -1.71
N ILE A 280 -4.40 -16.02 -1.44
CA ILE A 280 -3.58 -16.55 -0.33
C ILE A 280 -4.33 -16.38 1.00
N ALA A 281 -4.85 -15.19 1.29
CA ALA A 281 -5.61 -14.94 2.52
C ALA A 281 -6.86 -15.82 2.64
N THR A 282 -7.55 -16.09 1.51
CA THR A 282 -8.72 -16.98 1.45
C THR A 282 -8.33 -18.42 1.78
N VAL A 283 -7.23 -18.92 1.21
CA VAL A 283 -6.70 -20.27 1.50
C VAL A 283 -6.30 -20.38 2.98
N CYS A 284 -5.61 -19.37 3.54
CA CYS A 284 -5.25 -19.36 4.96
C CYS A 284 -6.49 -19.39 5.87
N CYS A 285 -7.54 -18.62 5.54
CA CYS A 285 -8.80 -18.65 6.28
C CYS A 285 -9.47 -20.03 6.21
N PHE A 286 -9.46 -20.66 5.03
CA PHE A 286 -10.05 -21.99 4.83
C PHE A 286 -9.31 -23.07 5.63
N VAL A 287 -7.97 -23.10 5.57
CA VAL A 287 -7.13 -24.02 6.35
C VAL A 287 -7.32 -23.79 7.84
N GLY A 288 -7.37 -22.52 8.28
CA GLY A 288 -7.66 -22.17 9.67
C GLY A 288 -9.01 -22.74 10.13
N HIS A 289 -10.05 -22.59 9.32
CA HIS A 289 -11.37 -23.14 9.62
C HIS A 289 -11.37 -24.68 9.68
N MET A 290 -10.73 -25.35 8.73
CA MET A 290 -10.59 -26.82 8.72
C MET A 290 -9.86 -27.33 9.97
N SER A 291 -8.74 -26.69 10.35
CA SER A 291 -7.96 -27.09 11.52
C SER A 291 -8.74 -26.97 12.84
N LEU A 292 -9.63 -25.98 12.95
CA LEU A 292 -10.50 -25.83 14.11
C LEU A 292 -11.64 -26.83 14.11
N TYR A 293 -12.20 -27.12 12.93
CA TYR A 293 -13.23 -28.14 12.78
C TYR A 293 -12.72 -29.52 13.23
N ASP A 294 -11.52 -29.92 12.80
CA ASP A 294 -10.92 -31.19 13.19
C ASP A 294 -10.67 -31.27 14.70
N ARG A 295 -10.18 -30.19 15.33
CA ARG A 295 -10.01 -30.11 16.79
C ARG A 295 -11.33 -30.23 17.54
N GLN A 296 -12.39 -29.60 17.05
CA GLN A 296 -13.72 -29.71 17.64
C GLN A 296 -14.27 -31.13 17.54
N GLN A 297 -14.09 -31.81 16.41
CA GLN A 297 -14.49 -33.20 16.22
C GLN A 297 -13.73 -34.15 17.15
N LEU A 298 -12.41 -34.00 17.26
CA LEU A 298 -11.59 -34.80 18.17
C LEU A 298 -12.02 -34.64 19.63
N MET A 299 -12.31 -33.42 20.07
CA MET A 299 -12.80 -33.16 21.44
C MET A 299 -14.19 -33.75 21.69
N ARG A 300 -15.05 -33.84 20.67
CA ARG A 300 -16.35 -34.53 20.79
C ARG A 300 -16.16 -36.04 20.93
N LEU A 301 -15.24 -36.63 20.16
CA LEU A 301 -14.91 -38.06 20.26
C LEU A 301 -14.29 -38.44 21.61
N LEU A 302 -13.38 -37.61 22.15
CA LEU A 302 -12.77 -37.85 23.47
C LEU A 302 -13.72 -37.69 24.66
N ARG A 303 -14.90 -37.09 24.46
CA ARG A 303 -15.95 -36.95 25.50
C ARG A 303 -16.97 -38.08 25.49
N LEU A 304 -16.98 -38.92 24.46
CA LEU A 304 -17.81 -40.12 24.34
C LEU A 304 -17.04 -41.33 24.86
#